data_AF-A0A7Z1SDT6-F1
#
_entry.id   AF-A0A7Z1SDT6-F1
#
_cell.length_a   1.000
_cell.length_b   1.000
_cell.length_c   1.000
_cell.angle_alpha   90.00
_cell.angle_beta   90.00
_cell.angle_gamma   90.00
#
_symmetry.space_group_name_H-M   'P 1'
#
loop_
_entity.id
_entity.type
_entity.pdbx_description
1 polymer ?
#
loop_
_entity_poly.entity_id
_entity_poly.type
_entity_poly.pdbx_seq_one_letter_code
_entity_poly.pdbx_strand_id
1 'polypeptide(L)'
;MEEINLLEDKKLANKLAIYSYISFVVFGIIFYIIMKFSDTPEFFDSLLVNALFVIILIVLMFVVHECIHGIFFKLFSPKNKVYFGAANGMIYCAIPGGTFTPFTFLISSIAPFVIITMLFIVTLFLGWFPRGLFFFFATFHAGCCAGDFYWVWKMIKAPKNATIETTDKGIIIH
;
A
#
# COMPACT_ATOMS: atom_id res chain seq x y z
N MET A 1 13.91 -21.28 6.78
CA MET A 1 14.00 -20.86 5.36
C MET A 1 12.69 -21.13 4.61
N GLU A 2 11.93 -20.07 4.40
CA GLU A 2 10.75 -20.00 3.52
C GLU A 2 11.02 -18.94 2.44
N GLU A 3 10.93 -19.30 1.17
CA GLU A 3 11.03 -18.35 0.04
C GLU A 3 9.65 -18.02 -0.49
N ILE A 4 9.37 -16.72 -0.66
CA ILE A 4 8.08 -16.23 -1.14
C ILE A 4 8.32 -15.33 -2.35
N ASN A 5 7.80 -15.75 -3.50
CA ASN A 5 7.93 -15.05 -4.77
C ASN A 5 6.56 -14.52 -5.21
N LEU A 6 6.40 -13.20 -5.20
CA LEU A 6 5.14 -12.54 -5.58
C LEU A 6 4.96 -12.47 -7.09
N LEU A 7 6.05 -12.38 -7.86
CA LEU A 7 6.01 -12.09 -9.29
C LEU A 7 5.69 -13.33 -10.15
N GLU A 8 6.12 -14.51 -9.69
CA GLU A 8 6.05 -15.75 -10.47
C GLU A 8 5.01 -16.75 -9.92
N ASP A 9 4.63 -16.67 -8.64
CA ASP A 9 3.63 -17.56 -8.05
C ASP A 9 2.20 -17.12 -8.39
N LYS A 10 1.64 -17.68 -9.46
CA LYS A 10 0.26 -17.46 -9.89
C LYS A 10 -0.79 -17.81 -8.83
N LYS A 11 -0.54 -18.82 -7.99
CA LYS A 11 -1.50 -19.20 -6.93
C LYS A 11 -1.54 -18.14 -5.85
N LEU A 12 -0.37 -17.62 -5.47
CA LEU A 12 -0.28 -16.50 -4.53
C LEU A 12 -0.91 -15.24 -5.13
N ALA A 13 -0.61 -14.90 -6.38
CA ALA A 13 -1.21 -13.74 -7.06
C ALA A 13 -2.75 -13.80 -7.07
N ASN A 14 -3.34 -14.96 -7.36
CA ASN A 14 -4.80 -15.14 -7.32
C ASN A 14 -5.37 -14.98 -5.89
N LYS A 15 -4.66 -15.46 -4.86
CA LYS A 15 -5.07 -15.24 -3.46
C LYS A 15 -5.01 -13.76 -3.09
N LEU A 16 -3.97 -13.06 -3.51
CA LEU A 16 -3.84 -11.62 -3.27
C LEU A 16 -4.94 -10.82 -3.96
N ALA A 17 -5.33 -11.20 -5.18
CA ALA A 17 -6.48 -10.58 -5.84
C ALA A 17 -7.79 -10.76 -5.04
N ILE A 18 -8.01 -11.93 -4.46
CA ILE A 18 -9.16 -12.16 -3.55
C ILE A 18 -9.03 -11.29 -2.30
N TYR A 19 -7.85 -11.22 -1.70
CA TYR A 19 -7.59 -10.37 -0.53
C TYR A 19 -7.73 -8.89 -0.84
N SER A 20 -7.41 -8.44 -2.06
CA SER A 20 -7.69 -7.09 -2.54
C SER A 20 -9.17 -6.80 -2.57
N TYR A 21 -10.00 -7.72 -3.09
CA TYR A 21 -11.45 -7.55 -3.08
C TYR A 21 -12.02 -7.51 -1.65
N ILE A 22 -11.57 -8.42 -0.77
CA ILE A 22 -11.98 -8.43 0.63
C ILE A 22 -11.57 -7.11 1.31
N SER A 23 -10.33 -6.65 1.11
CA SER A 23 -9.83 -5.40 1.67
C SER A 23 -10.64 -4.22 1.16
N PHE A 24 -10.94 -4.16 -0.14
CA PHE A 24 -11.79 -3.15 -0.73
C PHE A 24 -13.17 -3.10 -0.06
N VAL A 25 -13.82 -4.24 0.17
CA VAL A 25 -15.15 -4.27 0.82
C VAL A 25 -15.05 -3.86 2.30
N VAL A 26 -14.12 -4.44 3.06
CA VAL A 26 -13.98 -4.18 4.50
C VAL A 26 -13.63 -2.72 4.75
N PHE A 27 -12.59 -2.20 4.09
CA PHE A 27 -12.21 -0.80 4.23
C PHE A 27 -13.22 0.14 3.58
N GLY A 28 -13.91 -0.28 2.53
CA GLY A 28 -15.02 0.48 1.95
C GLY A 28 -16.12 0.74 2.97
N ILE A 29 -16.52 -0.26 3.76
CA ILE A 29 -17.50 -0.05 4.84
C ILE A 29 -16.98 0.97 5.86
N ILE A 30 -15.72 0.85 6.28
CA ILE A 30 -15.09 1.75 7.26
C ILE A 30 -15.03 3.19 6.71
N PHE A 31 -14.53 3.38 5.49
CA PHE A 31 -14.40 4.69 4.89
C PHE A 31 -15.74 5.29 4.50
N TYR A 32 -16.73 4.48 4.15
CA TYR A 32 -18.10 4.96 3.97
C TYR A 32 -18.66 5.55 5.27
N ILE A 33 -18.44 4.87 6.41
CA ILE A 33 -18.83 5.38 7.73
C ILE A 33 -18.09 6.69 8.03
N ILE A 34 -16.77 6.75 7.84
CA ILE A 34 -15.96 7.98 8.05
C ILE A 34 -16.46 9.12 7.16
N MET A 35 -16.72 8.84 5.87
CA MET A 35 -17.23 9.80 4.89
C MET A 35 -18.54 10.46 5.36
N LYS A 36 -19.42 9.71 6.05
CA LYS A 36 -20.69 10.23 6.56
C LYS A 36 -20.55 11.25 7.68
N PHE A 37 -19.40 11.31 8.36
CA PHE A 37 -19.11 12.33 9.37
C PHE A 37 -18.54 13.63 8.78
N SER A 38 -18.36 13.70 7.46
CA SER A 38 -17.89 14.90 6.78
C SER A 38 -19.03 15.61 6.05
N ASP A 39 -19.06 16.93 6.21
CA ASP A 39 -19.99 17.83 5.52
C ASP A 39 -19.40 18.41 4.21
N THR A 40 -18.24 17.91 3.76
CA THR A 40 -17.67 18.38 2.49
C THR A 40 -18.54 17.99 1.30
N PRO A 41 -18.50 18.77 0.19
CA PRO A 41 -19.13 18.38 -1.05
C PRO A 41 -18.69 16.99 -1.50
N GLU A 42 -19.57 16.27 -2.18
CA GLU A 42 -19.26 14.91 -2.65
C GLU A 42 -18.20 14.91 -3.75
N PHE A 43 -18.32 15.87 -4.66
CA PHE A 43 -17.43 16.10 -5.78
C PHE A 43 -17.24 17.61 -5.95
N PHE A 44 -16.26 18.00 -6.76
CA PHE A 44 -16.22 19.37 -7.28
C PHE A 44 -17.38 19.59 -8.27
N ASP A 45 -17.81 20.84 -8.48
CA ASP A 45 -18.94 21.13 -9.38
C ASP A 45 -18.64 20.78 -10.85
N SER A 46 -17.37 20.74 -11.24
CA SER A 46 -16.95 20.47 -12.61
C SER A 46 -16.59 19.01 -12.83
N LEU A 47 -17.32 18.34 -13.74
CA LEU A 47 -16.99 16.97 -14.18
C LEU A 47 -15.55 16.86 -14.69
N LEU A 48 -15.09 17.85 -15.46
CA LEU A 48 -13.73 17.87 -15.99
C LEU A 48 -12.69 17.95 -14.86
N VAL A 49 -12.94 18.77 -13.85
CA VAL A 49 -12.05 18.87 -12.67
C VAL A 49 -12.01 17.54 -11.94
N ASN A 50 -13.16 16.91 -11.66
CA ASN A 50 -13.18 15.60 -11.02
C ASN A 50 -12.44 14.54 -11.83
N ALA A 51 -12.65 14.48 -13.16
CA ALA A 51 -11.98 13.51 -14.02
C ALA A 51 -10.45 13.70 -14.04
N LEU A 52 -9.97 14.94 -14.19
CA LEU A 52 -8.54 15.25 -14.14
C LEU A 52 -7.96 14.94 -12.76
N PHE A 53 -8.69 15.29 -11.70
CA PHE A 53 -8.28 15.02 -10.33
C PHE A 53 -8.15 13.52 -10.09
N VAL A 54 -9.09 12.71 -10.57
CA VAL A 54 -9.04 11.25 -10.47
C VAL A 54 -7.79 10.69 -11.17
N ILE A 55 -7.57 11.08 -12.43
CA ILE A 55 -6.44 10.58 -13.22
C ILE A 55 -5.10 10.94 -12.57
N ILE A 56 -4.93 12.21 -12.19
CA ILE A 56 -3.68 12.71 -11.59
C ILE A 56 -3.43 12.06 -10.24
N LEU A 57 -4.45 11.99 -9.37
CA LEU A 57 -4.27 11.50 -8.02
C LEU A 57 -4.05 9.98 -7.98
N ILE A 58 -4.61 9.19 -8.92
CA ILE A 58 -4.28 7.76 -9.02
C ILE A 58 -2.77 7.57 -9.23
N VAL A 59 -2.19 8.27 -10.21
CA VAL A 59 -0.76 8.15 -10.52
C VAL A 59 0.06 8.63 -9.32
N LEU A 60 -0.27 9.79 -8.77
CA LEU A 60 0.45 10.36 -7.63
C LEU A 60 0.38 9.46 -6.40
N MET A 61 -0.79 8.88 -6.11
CA MET A 61 -1.00 8.00 -4.96
C MET A 61 -0.09 6.77 -5.05
N PHE A 62 0.03 6.10 -6.20
CA PHE A 62 0.92 4.95 -6.35
C PHE A 62 2.40 5.34 -6.33
N VAL A 63 2.77 6.45 -6.95
CA VAL A 63 4.16 6.94 -6.87
C VAL A 63 4.53 7.24 -5.43
N VAL A 64 3.68 7.95 -4.69
CA VAL A 64 3.88 8.26 -3.27
C VAL A 64 3.90 6.97 -2.43
N HIS A 65 3.03 6.00 -2.73
CA HIS A 65 2.99 4.70 -2.06
C HIS A 65 4.34 4.00 -2.13
N GLU A 66 4.88 3.80 -3.34
CA GLU A 66 6.16 3.14 -3.52
C GLU A 66 7.31 3.98 -2.94
N CYS A 67 7.27 5.30 -3.08
CA CYS A 67 8.27 6.17 -2.45
C CYS A 67 8.31 6.01 -0.93
N ILE A 68 7.17 5.84 -0.26
CA ILE A 68 7.12 5.57 1.17
C ILE A 68 7.82 4.24 1.49
N HIS A 69 7.52 3.15 0.77
CA HIS A 69 8.26 1.91 0.91
C HIS A 69 9.77 2.13 0.76
N GLY A 70 10.18 2.84 -0.29
CA GLY A 70 11.58 3.16 -0.55
C GLY A 70 12.25 3.92 0.58
N ILE A 71 11.57 4.89 1.19
CA ILE A 71 12.07 5.64 2.35
C ILE A 71 12.31 4.70 3.54
N PHE A 72 11.33 3.87 3.89
CA PHE A 72 11.47 2.95 5.03
C PHE A 72 12.49 1.84 4.78
N PHE A 73 12.55 1.30 3.55
CA PHE A 73 13.60 0.37 3.16
C PHE A 73 14.97 1.00 3.24
N LYS A 74 15.14 2.25 2.80
CA LYS A 74 16.42 2.95 2.91
C LYS A 74 16.77 3.27 4.36
N LEU A 75 15.78 3.59 5.20
CA LEU A 75 15.98 3.85 6.62
C LEU A 75 16.51 2.61 7.36
N PHE A 76 15.96 1.43 7.10
CA PHE A 76 16.35 0.20 7.80
C PHE A 76 17.45 -0.60 7.08
N SER A 77 17.71 -0.32 5.80
CA SER A 77 18.77 -0.95 5.01
C SER A 77 19.58 0.11 4.23
N PRO A 78 20.29 1.02 4.93
CA PRO A 78 20.87 2.23 4.35
C PRO A 78 22.00 1.95 3.34
N LYS A 79 22.66 0.80 3.45
CA LYS A 79 23.75 0.42 2.55
C LYS A 79 23.25 -0.08 1.18
N ASN A 80 22.03 -0.58 1.12
CA ASN A 80 21.47 -1.15 -0.10
C ASN A 80 20.74 -0.08 -0.93
N LYS A 81 20.67 -0.29 -2.24
CA LYS A 81 20.03 0.63 -3.19
C LYS A 81 18.56 0.24 -3.38
N VAL A 82 17.69 1.23 -3.35
CA VAL A 82 16.26 1.08 -3.65
C VAL A 82 16.06 1.07 -5.16
N TYR A 83 15.25 0.14 -5.64
CA TYR A 83 14.85 -0.01 -7.04
C TYR A 83 13.34 0.04 -7.13
N PHE A 84 12.86 0.75 -8.14
CA PHE A 84 11.45 0.76 -8.50
C PHE A 84 11.28 0.05 -9.83
N GLY A 85 10.29 -0.82 -9.92
CA GLY A 85 9.99 -1.58 -11.13
C GLY A 85 8.48 -1.75 -11.30
N ALA A 86 8.11 -2.26 -12.47
CA ALA A 86 6.76 -2.70 -12.75
C ALA A 86 6.81 -4.04 -13.47
N ALA A 87 6.06 -5.02 -12.99
CA ALA A 87 5.97 -6.35 -13.58
C ALA A 87 4.58 -6.96 -13.34
N ASN A 88 4.02 -7.61 -14.35
CA ASN A 88 2.73 -8.32 -14.26
C ASN A 88 1.58 -7.46 -13.67
N GLY A 89 1.56 -6.16 -13.96
CA GLY A 89 0.55 -5.23 -13.45
C GLY A 89 0.76 -4.75 -12.01
N MET A 90 1.88 -5.08 -11.37
CA MET A 90 2.28 -4.56 -10.06
C MET A 90 3.44 -3.59 -10.22
N ILE A 91 3.33 -2.42 -9.61
CA ILE A 91 4.48 -1.56 -9.34
C ILE A 91 5.09 -2.07 -8.02
N TYR A 92 6.41 -2.13 -7.94
CA TYR A 92 7.07 -2.62 -6.74
C TYR A 92 8.33 -1.82 -6.42
N CYS A 93 8.58 -1.69 -5.14
CA CYS A 93 9.82 -1.21 -4.56
C CYS A 93 10.64 -2.41 -4.04
N ALA A 94 11.86 -2.60 -4.54
CA ALA A 94 12.76 -3.68 -4.13
C ALA A 94 14.10 -3.12 -3.64
N ILE A 95 14.77 -3.88 -2.76
CA ILE A 95 16.11 -3.56 -2.27
C ILE A 95 16.98 -4.84 -2.23
N PRO A 96 17.25 -5.47 -3.39
CA PRO A 96 17.89 -6.79 -3.46
C PRO A 96 19.13 -6.91 -2.56
N GLY A 97 19.20 -7.98 -1.76
CA GLY A 97 20.26 -8.20 -0.76
C GLY A 97 20.09 -7.41 0.55
N GLY A 98 19.04 -6.59 0.65
CA GLY A 98 18.63 -5.94 1.89
C GLY A 98 18.17 -6.96 2.93
N THR A 99 18.65 -6.79 4.17
CA THR A 99 18.26 -7.63 5.30
C THR A 99 17.52 -6.81 6.34
N PHE A 100 16.47 -7.40 6.90
CA PHE A 100 15.57 -6.78 7.86
C PHE A 100 15.27 -7.75 8.99
N THR A 101 14.92 -7.20 10.15
CA THR A 101 14.15 -7.96 11.15
C THR A 101 12.68 -8.04 10.70
N PRO A 102 11.89 -9.01 11.20
CA PRO A 102 10.45 -9.06 10.92
C PRO A 102 9.74 -7.75 11.28
N PHE A 103 10.16 -7.10 12.37
CA PHE A 103 9.56 -5.85 12.82
C PHE A 103 9.84 -4.69 11.87
N THR A 104 11.09 -4.51 11.44
CA THR A 104 11.45 -3.43 10.49
C THR A 104 10.84 -3.65 9.12
N PHE A 105 10.74 -4.91 8.67
CA PHE A 105 10.06 -5.22 7.41
C PHE A 105 8.55 -4.95 7.52
N LEU A 106 7.91 -5.36 8.61
CA LEU A 106 6.50 -5.08 8.90
C LEU A 106 6.20 -3.57 8.86
N ILE A 107 7.01 -2.75 9.53
CA ILE A 107 6.85 -1.29 9.50
C ILE A 107 6.94 -0.79 8.06
N SER A 108 7.94 -1.25 7.31
CA SER A 108 8.14 -0.84 5.92
C SER A 108 6.96 -1.24 5.03
N SER A 109 6.35 -2.40 5.26
CA SER A 109 5.18 -2.87 4.53
C SER A 109 3.92 -2.07 4.88
N ILE A 110 3.63 -1.81 6.15
CA ILE A 110 2.36 -1.15 6.54
C ILE A 110 2.39 0.38 6.39
N ALA A 111 3.58 0.99 6.28
CA ALA A 111 3.74 2.43 6.29
C ALA A 111 2.95 3.18 5.21
N PRO A 112 2.93 2.77 3.93
CA PRO A 112 2.16 3.48 2.90
C PRO A 112 0.67 3.49 3.19
N PHE A 113 0.12 2.34 3.60
CA PHE A 113 -1.28 2.25 4.00
C PHE A 113 -1.63 3.25 5.09
N VAL A 114 -0.84 3.26 6.18
CA VAL A 114 -1.09 4.16 7.33
C VAL A 114 -0.95 5.62 6.94
N ILE A 115 0.16 6.00 6.30
CA ILE A 115 0.46 7.41 6.02
C ILE A 115 -0.53 8.00 5.01
N ILE A 116 -0.80 7.30 3.91
CA ILE A 116 -1.70 7.81 2.86
C ILE A 116 -3.15 7.82 3.34
N THR A 117 -3.60 6.77 4.03
CA THR A 117 -4.97 6.75 4.60
C THR A 117 -5.17 7.87 5.60
N MET A 118 -4.20 8.11 6.49
CA MET A 118 -4.26 9.22 7.45
C MET A 118 -4.30 10.57 6.73
N LEU A 119 -3.51 10.75 5.67
CA LEU A 119 -3.55 11.97 4.87
C LEU A 119 -4.93 12.20 4.25
N PHE A 120 -5.55 11.17 3.66
CA PHE A 120 -6.90 11.28 3.11
C PHE A 120 -7.95 11.62 4.17
N ILE A 121 -7.88 11.01 5.35
CA ILE A 121 -8.79 11.31 6.46
C ILE A 121 -8.61 12.75 6.92
N VAL A 122 -7.37 13.22 7.11
CA VAL A 122 -7.08 14.58 7.54
C VAL A 122 -7.60 15.60 6.51
N THR A 123 -7.33 15.39 5.22
CA THR A 123 -7.76 16.34 4.17
C THR A 123 -9.27 16.35 3.97
N LEU A 124 -9.96 15.23 4.23
CA LEU A 124 -11.42 15.17 4.29
C LEU A 124 -11.96 16.12 5.38
N PHE A 125 -11.48 15.98 6.61
CA PHE A 125 -11.99 16.76 7.75
C PHE A 125 -11.53 18.22 7.76
N LEU A 126 -10.46 18.57 7.02
CA LEU A 126 -10.05 19.96 6.78
C LEU A 126 -10.90 20.67 5.73
N GLY A 127 -11.82 19.97 5.06
CA GLY A 127 -12.63 20.57 4.00
C GLY A 127 -11.98 20.56 2.62
N TRP A 128 -10.74 20.05 2.50
CA TRP A 128 -9.94 20.16 1.28
C TRP A 128 -10.22 19.05 0.27
N PHE A 129 -10.72 17.91 0.76
CA PHE A 129 -10.96 16.74 -0.06
C PHE A 129 -12.46 16.39 -0.13
N PRO A 130 -13.09 16.42 -1.32
CA PRO A 130 -14.48 16.05 -1.48
C PRO A 130 -14.75 14.64 -0.99
N ARG A 131 -15.86 14.44 -0.27
CA ARG A 131 -16.13 13.19 0.45
C ARG A 131 -16.30 11.97 -0.47
N GLY A 132 -16.84 12.17 -1.67
CA GLY A 132 -16.98 11.11 -2.68
C GLY A 132 -15.63 10.69 -3.27
N LEU A 133 -14.76 11.67 -3.55
CA LEU A 133 -13.38 11.40 -3.97
C LEU A 133 -12.58 10.71 -2.86
N PHE A 134 -12.70 11.18 -1.61
CA PHE A 134 -12.13 10.51 -0.44
C PHE A 134 -12.53 9.04 -0.39
N PHE A 135 -13.82 8.75 -0.46
CA PHE A 135 -14.32 7.38 -0.38
C PHE A 135 -13.75 6.50 -1.48
N PHE A 136 -13.75 6.99 -2.73
CA PHE A 136 -13.16 6.27 -3.86
C PHE A 136 -11.67 5.98 -3.63
N PHE A 137 -10.88 7.01 -3.33
CA PHE A 137 -9.44 6.91 -3.22
C PHE A 137 -8.97 6.08 -2.02
N ALA A 138 -9.54 6.32 -0.83
CA ALA A 138 -9.17 5.57 0.36
C ALA A 138 -9.52 4.08 0.21
N THR A 139 -10.70 3.77 -0.33
CA THR A 139 -11.13 2.38 -0.55
C THR A 139 -10.29 1.68 -1.62
N PHE A 140 -10.02 2.38 -2.73
CA PHE A 140 -9.20 1.84 -3.81
C PHE A 140 -7.76 1.59 -3.35
N HIS A 141 -7.15 2.55 -2.65
CA HIS A 141 -5.82 2.41 -2.05
C HIS A 141 -5.74 1.20 -1.12
N ALA A 142 -6.70 1.05 -0.20
CA ALA A 142 -6.74 -0.07 0.73
C ALA A 142 -6.86 -1.43 0.02
N GLY A 143 -7.64 -1.51 -1.06
CA GLY A 143 -7.72 -2.70 -1.90
C GLY A 143 -6.37 -3.05 -2.56
N CYS A 144 -5.64 -2.04 -3.02
CA CYS A 144 -4.32 -2.21 -3.62
C CYS A 144 -3.22 -2.58 -2.59
N CYS A 145 -3.40 -2.26 -1.31
CA CYS A 145 -2.45 -2.62 -0.24
C CYS A 145 -2.52 -4.10 0.21
N ALA A 146 -3.24 -4.98 -0.50
CA ALA A 146 -3.40 -6.37 -0.09
C ALA A 146 -2.07 -7.15 -0.04
N GLY A 147 -1.12 -6.83 -0.92
CA GLY A 147 0.24 -7.37 -0.86
C GLY A 147 0.96 -6.97 0.42
N ASP A 148 0.79 -5.71 0.86
CA ASP A 148 1.39 -5.19 2.08
C ASP A 148 0.80 -5.84 3.32
N PHE A 149 -0.53 -6.01 3.35
CA PHE A 149 -1.21 -6.70 4.44
C PHE A 149 -0.78 -8.16 4.54
N TYR A 150 -0.53 -8.81 3.39
CA TYR A 150 0.03 -10.15 3.35
C TYR A 150 1.44 -10.18 3.95
N TRP A 151 2.29 -9.20 3.63
CA TRP A 151 3.61 -9.08 4.24
C TRP A 151 3.55 -8.85 5.75
N VAL A 152 2.69 -7.95 6.21
CA VAL A 152 2.45 -7.71 7.64
C VAL A 152 2.05 -9.00 8.35
N TRP A 153 1.09 -9.74 7.79
CA TRP A 153 0.67 -11.02 8.36
C TRP A 153 1.80 -12.05 8.41
N LYS A 154 2.63 -12.14 7.37
CA LYS A 154 3.82 -13.00 7.35
C LYS A 154 4.81 -12.61 8.44
N MET A 155 5.09 -11.32 8.60
CA MET A 155 6.04 -10.82 9.59
C MET A 155 5.56 -10.99 11.03
N ILE A 156 4.24 -10.87 11.29
CA ILE A 156 3.65 -11.17 12.60
C ILE A 156 3.85 -12.63 12.98
N LYS A 157 3.82 -13.54 12.00
CA LYS A 157 4.00 -14.98 12.21
C LYS A 157 5.45 -15.45 12.20
N ALA A 158 6.36 -14.66 11.64
CA ALA A 158 7.77 -15.00 11.59
C ALA A 158 8.38 -15.02 13.01
N PRO A 159 9.34 -15.91 13.30
CA PRO A 159 10.12 -15.86 14.53
C PRO A 159 10.78 -14.48 14.70
N LYS A 160 10.73 -13.90 15.90
CA LYS A 160 11.26 -12.54 16.14
C LYS A 160 12.75 -12.37 15.81
N ASN A 161 13.51 -13.47 15.85
CA ASN A 161 14.93 -13.54 15.55
C ASN A 161 15.23 -13.98 14.10
N ALA A 162 14.20 -14.15 13.25
CA ALA A 162 14.40 -14.45 11.84
C ALA A 162 15.08 -13.28 11.11
N THR A 163 15.76 -13.59 10.03
CA THR A 163 16.28 -12.57 9.10
C THR A 163 15.41 -12.58 7.85
N ILE A 164 14.96 -11.41 7.42
CA ILE A 164 14.19 -11.23 6.19
C ILE A 164 15.12 -10.66 5.13
N GLU A 165 15.37 -11.43 4.09
CA GLU A 165 16.16 -11.00 2.95
C GLU A 165 15.23 -10.65 1.80
N THR A 166 15.39 -9.45 1.22
CA THR A 166 14.65 -9.04 0.04
C THR A 166 15.38 -9.46 -1.23
N THR A 167 14.63 -10.02 -2.17
CA THR A 167 15.13 -10.41 -3.50
C THR A 167 14.55 -9.49 -4.58
N ASP A 168 14.86 -9.76 -5.83
CA ASP A 168 14.25 -9.12 -7.00
C ASP A 168 12.78 -9.55 -7.23
N LYS A 169 12.34 -10.64 -6.59
CA LYS A 169 11.00 -11.25 -6.82
C LYS A 169 10.11 -11.34 -5.59
N GLY A 170 10.64 -11.05 -4.40
CA GLY A 170 9.93 -11.15 -3.13
C GLY A 170 10.88 -11.16 -1.94
N ILE A 171 10.71 -12.13 -1.05
CA ILE A 171 11.52 -12.25 0.17
C ILE A 171 11.89 -13.70 0.51
N ILE A 172 12.96 -13.86 1.28
CA ILE A 172 13.36 -15.09 1.95
C ILE A 172 13.30 -14.84 3.46
N ILE A 173 12.60 -15.72 4.18
CA ILE A 173 12.54 -15.73 5.64
C ILE A 173 13.46 -16.84 6.14
N HIS A 174 14.58 -16.45 6.74
CA HIS A 174 15.60 -17.39 7.25
C HIS A 174 15.15 -18.06 8.54
#